data_AF-A0AAV3XHG7-F1
#
_entry.id   AF-A0AAV3XHG7-F1
#
_cell.length_a   1.000
_cell.length_b   1.000
_cell.length_c   1.000
_cell.angle_alpha   90.00
_cell.angle_beta   90.00
_cell.angle_gamma   90.00
#
_symmetry.space_group_name_H-M   'P 1'
#
loop_
_entity.id
_entity.type
_entity.pdbx_description
1 polymer ?
#
loop_
_entity_poly.entity_id
_entity_poly.type
_entity_poly.pdbx_seq_one_letter_code
_entity_poly.pdbx_strand_id
1 'polypeptide(L)'
;MAESNYTGLPSFNYTQEIVELFDKHDMGEFWESMPEAYFDVDIKGKQYLISVDESLMIQLLEIAKSQEVSIQSLVDSWLKEKVLEVS
;
A
#
# COMPACT_ATOMS: atom_id res chain seq x y z
N MET A 1 -7.77 -12.85 19.45
CA MET A 1 -8.63 -12.91 18.26
C MET A 1 -10.00 -12.40 18.67
N ALA A 2 -10.43 -11.26 18.11
CA ALA A 2 -11.80 -10.79 18.31
C ALA A 2 -12.73 -11.72 17.52
N GLU A 3 -13.75 -12.28 18.17
CA GLU A 3 -14.76 -13.09 17.48
C GLU A 3 -15.72 -12.15 16.73
N SER A 4 -15.80 -12.33 15.41
CA SER A 4 -16.73 -11.57 14.57
C SER A 4 -18.15 -12.09 14.78
N ASN A 5 -19.07 -11.26 15.27
CA ASN A 5 -20.52 -11.51 15.22
C ASN A 5 -21.05 -11.30 13.80
N TYR A 6 -20.49 -12.06 12.85
CA TYR A 6 -20.74 -11.91 11.43
C TYR A 6 -22.11 -12.48 11.09
N THR A 7 -23.12 -11.62 11.01
CA THR A 7 -24.32 -11.91 10.21
C THR A 7 -23.88 -11.77 8.75
N GLY A 8 -24.06 -12.83 7.96
CA GLY A 8 -23.33 -13.08 6.70
C GLY A 8 -23.24 -11.89 5.72
N LEU A 9 -22.27 -11.96 4.80
CA LEU A 9 -22.09 -11.01 3.71
C LEU A 9 -23.46 -10.76 3.07
N PRO A 10 -23.87 -9.49 2.84
CA PRO A 10 -25.06 -9.23 2.05
C PRO A 10 -24.94 -10.00 0.72
N SER A 11 -25.94 -10.83 0.44
CA SER A 11 -25.95 -11.62 -0.80
C SER A 11 -26.37 -10.71 -1.94
N PHE A 12 -25.39 -10.30 -2.74
CA PHE A 12 -25.65 -9.58 -3.98
C PHE A 12 -25.89 -10.60 -5.10
N ASN A 13 -26.93 -10.40 -5.89
CA ASN A 13 -27.21 -11.28 -7.02
C ASN A 13 -26.26 -10.98 -8.19
N TYR A 14 -25.73 -9.74 -8.25
CA TYR A 14 -24.89 -9.26 -9.34
C TYR A 14 -23.82 -8.26 -8.86
N THR A 15 -22.66 -8.26 -9.51
CA THR A 15 -21.55 -7.34 -9.21
C THR A 15 -21.93 -5.86 -9.34
N GLN A 16 -22.89 -5.52 -10.22
CA GLN A 16 -23.41 -4.16 -10.36
C GLN A 16 -24.09 -3.63 -9.10
N GLU A 17 -24.77 -4.49 -8.33
CA GLU A 17 -25.44 -4.09 -7.10
C GLU A 17 -24.42 -3.65 -6.03
N ILE A 18 -23.23 -4.25 -6.02
CA ILE A 18 -22.13 -3.87 -5.14
C ILE A 18 -21.58 -2.50 -5.54
N VAL A 19 -21.34 -2.27 -6.84
CA VAL A 19 -20.83 -1.00 -7.34
C VAL A 19 -21.81 0.13 -7.04
N GLU A 20 -23.11 -0.08 -7.29
CA GLU A 20 -24.15 0.90 -6.98
C GLU A 20 -24.23 1.25 -5.49
N LEU A 21 -23.97 0.29 -4.60
CA LEU A 21 -23.92 0.54 -3.16
C LEU A 21 -22.79 1.51 -2.81
N PHE A 22 -21.58 1.29 -3.33
CA PHE A 22 -20.42 2.15 -3.07
C PHE A 22 -20.51 3.53 -3.75
N ASP A 23 -21.19 3.61 -4.90
CA ASP A 23 -21.38 4.87 -5.62
C ASP A 23 -22.45 5.77 -5.00
N LYS A 24 -23.51 5.17 -4.42
CA LYS A 24 -24.68 5.91 -3.92
C LYS A 24 -24.66 6.17 -2.42
N HIS A 25 -23.86 5.44 -1.65
CA HIS A 25 -23.80 5.56 -0.20
C HIS A 25 -22.40 5.88 0.30
N ASP A 26 -22.30 6.85 1.21
CA ASP A 26 -21.08 7.05 1.99
C ASP A 26 -21.01 5.95 3.06
N MET A 27 -19.84 5.29 3.18
CA MET A 27 -19.63 4.28 4.23
C MET A 27 -19.76 4.86 5.64
N GLY A 28 -19.58 6.17 5.81
CA GLY A 28 -19.85 6.89 7.04
C GLY A 28 -21.33 6.85 7.47
N GLU A 29 -22.28 6.66 6.54
CA GLU A 29 -23.71 6.50 6.87
C GLU A 29 -23.97 5.24 7.71
N PHE A 30 -23.12 4.22 7.58
CA PHE A 30 -23.25 2.96 8.30
C PHE A 30 -22.41 2.92 9.58
N TRP A 31 -21.69 3.99 9.94
CA TRP A 31 -20.72 4.01 11.04
C TRP A 31 -21.29 3.48 12.36
N GLU A 32 -22.50 3.92 12.74
CA GLU A 32 -23.18 3.49 13.97
C GLU A 32 -23.60 2.01 13.96
N SER A 33 -23.70 1.40 12.78
CA SER A 33 -24.06 -0.01 12.59
C SER A 33 -22.87 -0.92 12.33
N MET A 34 -21.68 -0.35 12.10
CA MET A 34 -20.47 -1.13 11.86
C MET A 34 -19.97 -1.74 13.18
N PRO A 35 -19.62 -3.04 13.19
CA PRO A 35 -19.05 -3.65 14.37
C PRO A 35 -17.68 -3.02 14.69
N GLU A 36 -17.37 -2.90 15.98
CA GLU A 36 -16.06 -2.42 16.42
C GLU A 36 -14.95 -3.34 15.89
N ALA A 37 -13.99 -2.77 15.18
CA ALA A 37 -12.87 -3.50 14.59
C ALA A 37 -11.55 -3.07 15.25
N TYR A 38 -10.85 -4.04 15.82
CA TYR A 38 -9.51 -3.84 16.38
C TYR A 38 -8.48 -4.22 15.31
N PHE A 39 -7.65 -3.26 14.91
CA PHE A 39 -6.56 -3.48 13.96
C PHE A 39 -5.29 -2.77 14.45
N ASP A 40 -4.16 -3.44 14.28
CA ASP A 40 -2.86 -2.85 14.54
C ASP A 40 -2.43 -2.04 13.32
N VAL A 41 -2.22 -0.74 13.51
CA VAL A 41 -1.62 0.12 12.48
C VAL A 41 -0.15 0.26 12.77
N ASP A 42 0.67 -0.47 12.01
CA ASP A 42 2.11 -0.22 11.97
C ASP A 42 2.40 0.95 11.05
N ILE A 43 2.37 2.17 11.58
CA ILE A 43 2.83 3.37 10.88
C ILE A 43 4.37 3.31 10.82
N LYS A 44 4.90 2.54 9.88
CA LYS A 44 6.34 2.37 9.68
C LYS A 44 7.01 3.68 9.29
N GLY A 45 7.88 4.18 10.18
CA GLY A 45 9.07 5.01 9.88
C GLY A 45 8.85 6.34 9.15
N LYS A 46 9.80 7.27 9.28
CA LYS A 46 9.82 8.47 8.43
C LYS A 46 10.18 8.03 7.00
N GLN A 47 9.28 8.27 6.06
CA GLN A 47 9.56 8.11 4.63
C GLN A 47 10.04 9.43 4.05
N TYR A 48 11.15 9.40 3.33
CA TYR A 48 11.65 10.55 2.56
C TYR A 48 11.50 10.22 1.08
N LEU A 49 10.84 11.11 0.35
CA LEU A 49 10.66 10.99 -1.10
C LEU A 49 11.63 11.93 -1.80
N ILE A 50 12.35 11.41 -2.79
CA ILE A 50 13.25 12.17 -3.64
C ILE A 50 12.85 12.00 -5.09
N SER A 51 12.94 13.08 -5.86
CA SER A 51 12.73 13.01 -7.31
C SER A 51 13.99 12.46 -7.98
N VAL A 52 13.80 11.57 -8.94
CA VAL A 52 14.86 10.96 -9.75
C VAL A 52 14.58 11.32 -11.21
N ASP A 53 15.63 11.64 -11.96
CA ASP A 53 15.52 11.87 -13.41
C ASP A 53 14.92 10.63 -14.10
N GLU A 54 14.06 10.85 -15.11
CA GLU A 54 13.34 9.78 -15.81
C GLU A 54 14.31 8.79 -16.49
N SER A 55 15.33 9.31 -17.17
CA SER A 55 16.30 8.48 -17.89
C SER A 55 17.10 7.61 -16.93
N LEU A 56 17.47 8.18 -15.78
CA LEU A 56 18.13 7.46 -14.70
C LEU A 56 17.22 6.39 -14.10
N MET A 57 15.95 6.72 -13.84
CA MET A 57 15.00 5.78 -13.26
C MET A 57 14.77 4.55 -14.15
N ILE A 58 14.70 4.74 -15.48
CA ILE A 58 14.60 3.64 -16.45
C ILE A 58 15.78 2.68 -16.31
N GLN A 59 17.01 3.22 -16.26
CA GLN A 59 18.22 2.40 -16.10
C GLN A 59 18.22 1.65 -14.76
N LEU A 60 17.84 2.33 -13.67
CA LEU A 60 17.78 1.70 -12.36
C LEU A 60 16.77 0.53 -12.32
N LEU A 61 15.63 0.67 -13.00
CA LEU A 61 14.63 -0.41 -13.11
C LEU A 61 15.16 -1.61 -13.91
N GLU A 62 15.88 -1.37 -15.00
CA GLU A 62 16.52 -2.45 -15.79
C GLU A 62 17.57 -3.20 -14.98
N ILE A 63 18.35 -2.48 -14.19
CA ILE A 63 19.38 -3.07 -13.32
C ILE A 63 18.73 -3.86 -12.19
N ALA A 64 17.74 -3.30 -11.51
CA ALA A 64 16.99 -3.97 -10.44
C ALA A 64 16.36 -5.28 -10.95
N LYS A 65 15.76 -5.23 -12.15
CA LYS A 65 15.20 -6.41 -12.82
C LYS A 65 16.27 -7.45 -13.14
N SER A 66 17.41 -7.04 -13.68
CA SER A 66 18.52 -7.94 -14.03
C SER A 66 19.16 -8.60 -12.80
N GLN A 67 19.11 -7.94 -11.65
CA GLN A 67 19.64 -8.44 -10.38
C GLN A 67 18.58 -9.14 -9.51
N GLU A 68 17.33 -9.25 -9.98
CA GLU A 68 16.20 -9.83 -9.24
C GLU A 68 15.97 -9.19 -7.84
N VAL A 69 16.24 -7.89 -7.72
CA VAL A 69 16.02 -7.11 -6.50
C VAL A 69 14.99 -6.01 -6.70
N SER A 70 14.43 -5.49 -5.61
CA SER A 70 13.57 -4.32 -5.69
C SER A 70 14.38 -3.06 -5.99
N ILE A 71 13.77 -2.12 -6.71
CA ILE A 71 14.37 -0.82 -6.99
C ILE A 71 14.73 -0.05 -5.71
N GLN A 72 13.90 -0.18 -4.68
CA GLN A 72 14.13 0.44 -3.39
C GLN A 72 15.38 -0.13 -2.71
N SER A 73 15.52 -1.46 -2.68
CA SER A 73 16.70 -2.10 -2.08
C SER A 73 17.99 -1.78 -2.84
N LEU A 74 17.93 -1.71 -4.17
CA LEU A 74 19.06 -1.33 -5.03
C LEU A 74 19.53 0.09 -4.71
N VAL A 75 18.60 1.05 -4.73
CA VAL A 75 18.90 2.47 -4.47
C VAL A 75 19.42 2.66 -3.05
N ASP A 76 18.81 2.01 -2.05
CA ASP A 76 19.25 2.09 -0.66
C ASP A 76 20.70 1.57 -0.49
N SER A 77 21.07 0.47 -1.15
CA SER A 77 22.44 -0.08 -1.08
C SER A 77 23.44 0.90 -1.70
N TRP A 78 23.16 1.36 -2.91
CA TRP A 78 24.06 2.25 -3.63
C TRP A 78 24.22 3.60 -2.94
N LEU A 79 23.14 4.16 -2.37
CA LEU A 79 23.23 5.39 -1.58
C LEU A 79 24.10 5.18 -0.34
N LYS A 80 23.99 4.04 0.37
CA LYS A 80 24.85 3.73 1.51
C LYS A 80 26.32 3.65 1.10
N GLU A 81 26.61 2.96 0.01
CA GLU A 81 27.97 2.85 -0.54
C GLU A 81 28.53 4.24 -0.88
N LYS A 82 27.75 5.10 -1.57
CA LYS A 82 28.18 6.46 -1.93
C LYS A 82 28.36 7.38 -0.74
N VAL A 83 27.54 7.25 0.30
CA VAL A 83 27.73 8.02 1.54
C VAL A 83 29.03 7.61 2.23
N LEU A 84 29.36 6.30 2.25
CA LEU A 84 30.60 5.80 2.83
C LEU A 84 31.85 6.21 2.05
N GLU A 85 31.76 6.34 0.72
CA GLU A 85 32.89 6.82 -0.11
C GLU A 85 33.25 8.29 0.15
N VAL A 86 32.27 9.11 0.55
CA VAL A 86 32.41 10.57 0.71
C VAL A 86 32.68 10.99 2.16
N SER A 87 32.42 10.10 3.12
CA SER A 87 32.63 10.34 4.57
C SER A 87 34.04 9.98 5.00
#